data_AF-A0A1E5IMV0-F1
#
_entry.id   AF-A0A1E5IMV0-F1
#
_cell.length_a   1.000
_cell.length_b   1.000
_cell.length_c   1.000
_cell.angle_alpha   90.00
_cell.angle_beta   90.00
_cell.angle_gamma   90.00
#
_symmetry.space_group_name_H-M   'P 1'
#
loop_
_entity.id
_entity.type
_entity.pdbx_description
1 polymer ?
#
loop_
_entity_poly.entity_id
_entity_poly.type
_entity_poly.pdbx_seq_one_letter_code
_entity_poly.pdbx_strand_id
1 'polypeptide(L)'
;MLVCGAGGVGSPTLTYILQQRAIGDIGLCDFDATSPSNLNRQILYTLAEIGKQKTQTTKEKLGKFNLDVKVRIYSERLTEDTAGDIFKNYDVLTDGHRQLSKQVFDKYSSL
;
A
#
# COMPACT_ATOMS: atom_id res chain seq x y z
N MET A 1 7.37 3.00 -7.19
CA MET A 1 6.83 3.69 -5.99
C MET A 1 6.41 2.67 -4.94
N LEU A 2 6.61 2.96 -3.65
CA LEU A 2 6.15 2.17 -2.51
C LEU A 2 5.00 2.89 -1.79
N VAL A 3 3.92 2.17 -1.52
CA VAL A 3 2.80 2.64 -0.70
C VAL A 3 2.78 1.85 0.61
N CYS A 4 3.13 2.52 1.70
CA CYS A 4 3.13 1.96 3.04
C CYS A 4 1.81 2.28 3.73
N GLY A 5 0.91 1.31 3.77
CA GLY A 5 -0.41 1.42 4.32
C GLY A 5 -1.44 1.57 3.22
N ALA A 6 -2.38 0.64 3.15
CA ALA A 6 -3.54 0.66 2.28
C ALA A 6 -4.82 1.08 3.03
N GLY A 7 -4.66 1.62 4.24
CA GLY A 7 -5.71 2.09 5.13
C GLY A 7 -6.31 3.44 4.75
N GLY A 8 -6.66 4.27 5.74
CA GLY A 8 -7.46 5.50 5.49
C GLY A 8 -6.82 6.54 4.57
N VAL A 9 -5.49 6.66 4.59
CA VAL A 9 -4.75 7.59 3.70
C VAL A 9 -4.32 6.89 2.42
N GLY A 10 -3.86 5.64 2.52
CA GLY A 10 -3.44 4.87 1.35
C GLY A 10 -4.58 4.52 0.40
N SER A 11 -5.77 4.23 0.92
CA SER A 11 -6.95 3.85 0.14
C SER A 11 -7.33 4.87 -0.95
N PRO A 12 -7.49 6.18 -0.66
CA PRO A 12 -7.75 7.17 -1.70
C PRO A 12 -6.56 7.36 -2.66
N THR A 13 -5.32 7.35 -2.15
CA THR A 13 -4.12 7.44 -3.00
C THR A 13 -4.04 6.28 -4.00
N LEU A 14 -4.27 5.06 -3.54
CA LEU A 14 -4.31 3.86 -4.38
C LEU A 14 -5.47 3.90 -5.37
N THR A 15 -6.62 4.45 -4.98
CA THR A 15 -7.79 4.66 -5.86
C THR A 15 -7.51 5.69 -6.96
N TYR A 16 -6.70 6.70 -6.68
CA TYR A 16 -6.22 7.64 -7.71
C TYR A 16 -5.21 6.96 -8.64
N ILE A 17 -4.23 6.25 -8.08
CA ILE A 17 -3.21 5.53 -8.85
C ILE A 17 -3.83 4.48 -9.77
N LEU A 18 -4.87 3.79 -9.30
CA LEU A 18 -5.67 2.82 -10.08
C LEU A 18 -6.12 3.35 -11.45
N GLN A 19 -6.31 4.67 -11.57
CA GLN A 19 -6.79 5.32 -12.79
C GLN A 19 -5.65 5.73 -13.73
N GLN A 20 -4.39 5.66 -13.29
CA GLN A 20 -3.24 6.18 -14.02
C GLN A 20 -2.47 5.07 -14.73
N ARG A 21 -2.31 5.19 -16.05
CA ARG A 21 -1.52 4.25 -16.87
C ARG A 21 -0.01 4.42 -16.75
N ALA A 22 0.46 5.51 -16.13
CA ALA A 22 1.87 5.91 -16.15
C ALA A 22 2.74 5.31 -15.03
N ILE A 23 2.17 4.54 -14.10
CA ILE A 23 2.90 3.98 -12.95
C ILE A 23 3.12 2.49 -13.21
N GLY A 24 4.33 2.09 -13.61
CA GLY A 24 4.63 0.70 -13.98
C GLY A 24 4.79 -0.26 -12.80
N ASP A 25 5.57 0.13 -11.78
CA ASP A 25 5.90 -0.73 -10.65
C ASP A 25 5.47 -0.11 -9.30
N ILE A 26 4.61 -0.85 -8.59
CA ILE A 26 4.06 -0.45 -7.29
C ILE A 26 4.42 -1.51 -6.24
N GLY A 27 5.09 -1.09 -5.18
CA GLY A 27 5.16 -1.83 -3.93
C GLY A 27 4.00 -1.44 -3.01
N LEU A 28 3.40 -2.41 -2.32
CA LEU A 28 2.34 -2.16 -1.36
C LEU A 28 2.63 -2.90 -0.04
N CYS A 29 2.72 -2.16 1.06
CA CYS A 29 2.94 -2.71 2.39
C CYS A 29 1.70 -2.47 3.26
N ASP A 30 1.02 -3.50 3.73
CA ASP A 30 -0.02 -3.38 4.77
C ASP A 30 -0.20 -4.77 5.39
N PHE A 31 -0.24 -4.85 6.71
CA PHE A 31 -0.35 -6.12 7.43
C PHE A 31 -1.78 -6.43 7.89
N ASP A 32 -2.70 -5.47 7.74
CA ASP A 32 -4.07 -5.61 8.19
C ASP A 32 -4.95 -6.33 7.15
N ALA A 33 -5.90 -7.08 7.67
CA ALA A 33 -7.08 -7.48 6.92
C ALA A 33 -8.14 -6.37 6.88
N THR A 34 -9.04 -6.44 5.91
CA THR A 34 -10.19 -5.53 5.80
C THR A 34 -11.18 -5.80 6.93
N SER A 35 -11.59 -4.73 7.62
CA SER A 35 -12.55 -4.77 8.73
C SER A 35 -13.77 -3.90 8.43
N PRO A 36 -14.99 -4.27 8.86
CA PRO A 36 -16.19 -3.43 8.70
C PRO A 36 -16.02 -2.01 9.26
N SER A 37 -15.34 -1.87 10.41
CA SER A 37 -15.11 -0.57 11.07
C SER A 37 -14.19 0.39 10.28
N ASN A 38 -13.57 -0.12 9.23
CA ASN A 38 -12.63 0.62 8.39
C ASN A 38 -13.26 1.10 7.07
N LEU A 39 -14.40 0.54 6.66
CA LEU A 39 -15.03 0.82 5.37
C LEU A 39 -15.53 2.27 5.24
N ASN A 40 -15.82 2.94 6.36
CA ASN A 40 -16.27 4.34 6.37
C ASN A 40 -15.25 5.34 5.79
N ARG A 41 -13.98 4.95 5.71
CA ARG A 41 -12.87 5.80 5.22
C ARG A 41 -11.92 5.11 4.25
N GLN A 42 -12.05 3.80 4.06
CA GLN A 42 -11.24 3.01 3.14
C GLN A 42 -12.07 2.65 1.90
N ILE A 43 -12.30 3.65 1.05
CA ILE A 43 -13.18 3.59 -0.12
C ILE A 43 -12.78 2.52 -1.16
N LEU A 44 -11.53 2.05 -1.10
CA LEU A 44 -11.02 0.98 -1.96
C LEU A 44 -11.67 -0.38 -1.65
N TYR A 45 -12.20 -0.57 -0.43
CA TYR A 45 -12.72 -1.85 0.04
C TYR A 45 -14.24 -1.81 0.19
N THR A 46 -14.86 -2.97 0.01
CA THR A 46 -16.30 -3.18 0.16
C THR A 46 -16.58 -4.31 1.16
N LEU A 47 -17.85 -4.56 1.44
CA LEU A 47 -18.27 -5.69 2.28
C LEU A 47 -17.77 -7.04 1.75
N ALA A 48 -17.58 -7.18 0.44
CA ALA A 48 -17.11 -8.43 -0.18
C ALA A 48 -15.64 -8.78 0.13
N GLU A 49 -14.90 -7.83 0.72
CA GLU A 49 -13.49 -8.01 1.04
C GLU A 49 -13.19 -8.08 2.53
N ILE A 50 -14.21 -8.05 3.39
CA ILE A 50 -14.05 -8.24 4.84
C ILE A 50 -13.28 -9.55 5.11
N GLY A 51 -12.27 -9.48 5.99
CA GLY A 51 -11.40 -10.60 6.35
C GLY A 51 -10.27 -10.88 5.36
N LYS A 52 -10.29 -10.31 4.16
CA LYS A 52 -9.19 -10.45 3.20
C LYS A 52 -8.06 -9.47 3.51
N GLN A 53 -6.83 -9.91 3.26
CA GLN A 53 -5.66 -9.04 3.35
C GLN A 53 -5.82 -7.84 2.43
N LYS A 54 -5.59 -6.64 2.97
CA LYS A 54 -5.73 -5.39 2.22
C LYS A 54 -4.78 -5.34 1.03
N THR A 55 -3.54 -5.80 1.21
CA THR A 55 -2.52 -5.86 0.15
C THR A 55 -2.97 -6.71 -1.03
N GLN A 56 -3.43 -7.93 -0.75
CA GLN A 56 -3.91 -8.87 -1.76
C GLN A 56 -5.13 -8.33 -2.49
N THR A 57 -6.12 -7.84 -1.74
CA THR A 57 -7.32 -7.19 -2.30
C THR A 57 -6.96 -6.04 -3.23
N THR A 58 -6.02 -5.20 -2.81
CA THR A 58 -5.59 -4.04 -3.58
C THR A 58 -4.88 -4.46 -4.86
N LYS A 59 -3.98 -5.46 -4.79
CA LYS A 59 -3.30 -6.03 -5.97
C LYS A 59 -4.30 -6.58 -6.99
N GLU A 60 -5.31 -7.32 -6.52
CA GLU A 60 -6.36 -7.86 -7.39
C GLU A 60 -7.17 -6.76 -8.07
N LYS A 61 -7.55 -5.70 -7.32
CA LYS A 61 -8.27 -4.55 -7.88
C LYS A 61 -7.38 -3.80 -8.89
N LEU A 62 -6.12 -3.56 -8.57
CA LEU A 62 -5.14 -2.92 -9.47
C LEU A 62 -4.99 -3.68 -10.80
N GLY A 63 -4.79 -5.00 -10.73
CA GLY A 63 -4.64 -5.82 -11.92
C GLY A 63 -5.90 -5.89 -12.80
N LYS A 64 -7.09 -5.65 -12.24
CA LYS A 64 -8.34 -5.57 -13.03
C LYS A 64 -8.48 -4.25 -13.79
N PHE A 65 -7.91 -3.17 -13.28
CA PHE A 65 -8.00 -1.84 -13.91
C PHE A 65 -6.86 -1.58 -14.90
N ASN A 66 -5.64 -2.02 -14.58
CA ASN A 66 -4.47 -1.82 -15.42
C ASN A 66 -3.59 -3.08 -15.45
N LEU A 67 -3.59 -3.78 -16.60
CA LEU A 67 -2.84 -5.02 -16.79
C LEU A 67 -1.33 -4.80 -16.88
N ASP A 68 -0.90 -3.58 -17.22
CA ASP A 68 0.53 -3.24 -17.33
C ASP A 68 1.16 -2.92 -15.97
N VAL A 69 0.32 -2.82 -14.92
CA VAL A 69 0.76 -2.50 -13.56
C VAL A 69 1.33 -3.74 -12.87
N LYS A 70 2.57 -3.65 -12.42
CA LYS A 70 3.21 -4.70 -11.62
C LYS A 70 3.10 -4.34 -10.15
N VAL A 71 2.32 -5.13 -9.40
CA VAL A 71 2.13 -4.93 -7.96
C VAL A 71 2.88 -6.00 -7.18
N ARG A 72 3.89 -5.55 -6.42
CA ARG A 72 4.57 -6.35 -5.41
C ARG A 72 3.96 -6.04 -4.04
N ILE A 73 3.54 -7.08 -3.33
CA ILE A 73 2.88 -6.94 -2.03
C ILE A 73 3.81 -7.40 -0.91
N TYR A 74 3.74 -6.69 0.21
CA TYR A 74 4.38 -7.01 1.48
C TYR A 74 3.29 -7.01 2.54
N SER A 75 2.72 -8.18 2.78
CA SER A 75 1.59 -8.36 3.70
C SER A 75 2.00 -8.52 5.17
N GLU A 76 3.30 -8.41 5.44
CA GLU A 76 3.86 -8.54 6.78
C GLU A 76 4.11 -7.17 7.39
N ARG A 77 4.20 -7.15 8.73
CA ARG A 77 4.52 -5.92 9.44
C ARG A 77 5.96 -5.52 9.11
N LEU A 78 6.14 -4.32 8.58
CA LEU A 78 7.45 -3.75 8.37
C LEU A 78 8.18 -3.61 9.71
N THR A 79 9.41 -4.10 9.74
CA THR A 79 10.37 -3.95 10.82
C THR A 79 11.54 -3.10 10.33
N GLU A 80 12.37 -2.57 11.22
CA GLU A 80 13.58 -1.84 10.81
C GLU A 80 14.51 -2.68 9.92
N ASP A 81 14.58 -3.99 10.21
CA ASP A 81 15.41 -4.95 9.47
C ASP A 81 14.88 -5.19 8.04
N THR A 82 13.56 -5.26 7.86
CA THR A 82 12.96 -5.58 6.56
C THR A 82 12.70 -4.35 5.71
N ALA A 83 12.40 -3.21 6.34
CA ALA A 83 12.03 -2.00 5.63
C ALA A 83 13.18 -1.42 4.81
N GLY A 84 14.42 -1.49 5.31
CA GLY A 84 15.59 -0.97 4.60
C GLY A 84 15.79 -1.62 3.23
N ASP A 85 15.67 -2.95 3.15
CA ASP A 85 15.85 -3.67 1.89
C ASP A 85 14.68 -3.50 0.93
N ILE A 86 13.46 -3.28 1.45
CA ILE A 86 12.30 -2.97 0.63
C ILE A 86 12.43 -1.56 0.04
N PHE A 87 12.78 -0.57 0.85
CA PHE A 87 12.74 0.85 0.48
C PHE A 87 13.78 1.18 -0.60
N LYS A 88 14.96 0.55 -0.58
CA LYS A 88 16.01 0.70 -1.60
C LYS A 88 15.54 0.39 -3.04
N ASN A 89 14.46 -0.37 -3.21
CA ASN A 89 13.94 -0.75 -4.52
C ASN A 89 12.94 0.26 -5.10
N TYR A 90 12.67 1.38 -4.42
CA TYR A 90 11.63 2.33 -4.84
C TYR A 90 12.08 3.78 -4.69
N ASP A 91 11.88 4.58 -5.74
CA ASP A 91 12.29 5.99 -5.78
C ASP A 91 11.32 6.95 -5.08
N VAL A 92 10.05 6.54 -4.96
CA VAL A 92 8.98 7.35 -4.35
C VAL A 92 8.35 6.53 -3.26
N LEU A 93 8.34 7.07 -2.04
CA LEU A 93 7.72 6.46 -0.87
C LEU A 93 6.48 7.29 -0.51
N THR A 94 5.37 6.61 -0.22
CA THR A 94 4.14 7.24 0.28
C THR A 94 3.72 6.55 1.57
N ASP A 95 3.54 7.34 2.64
CA ASP A 95 3.15 6.82 3.95
C ASP A 95 1.67 7.11 4.22
N GLY A 96 0.91 6.04 4.43
CA GLY A 96 -0.48 6.06 4.86
C GLY A 96 -0.71 5.51 6.26
N HIS A 97 0.35 5.24 7.05
CA HIS A 97 0.31 4.56 8.35
C HIS A 97 0.88 5.37 9.53
N ARG A 98 0.58 4.88 10.75
CA ARG A 98 0.99 5.48 12.03
C ARG A 98 2.41 5.08 12.44
N GLN A 99 3.21 6.11 12.73
CA GLN A 99 4.37 6.21 13.64
C GLN A 99 5.63 5.39 13.33
N LEU A 100 5.54 4.10 13.00
CA LEU A 100 6.72 3.24 12.77
C LEU A 100 7.24 3.33 11.32
N SER A 101 6.31 3.42 10.35
CA SER A 101 6.64 3.78 8.96
C SER A 101 7.30 5.15 8.90
N LYS A 102 6.80 6.12 9.66
CA LYS A 102 7.34 7.48 9.70
C LYS A 102 8.80 7.54 10.18
N GLN A 103 9.16 6.87 11.29
CA GLN A 103 10.55 6.89 11.79
C GLN A 103 11.53 6.29 10.77
N VAL A 104 11.14 5.19 10.13
CA VAL A 104 11.95 4.56 9.09
C VAL A 104 11.96 5.44 7.83
N PHE A 105 10.82 5.98 7.41
CA PHE A 105 10.69 6.88 6.27
C PHE A 105 11.53 8.14 6.45
N ASP A 106 11.50 8.80 7.60
CA ASP A 106 12.29 10.01 7.88
C ASP A 106 13.81 9.72 7.78
N LYS A 107 14.23 8.51 8.16
CA LYS A 107 15.62 8.04 8.03
C LYS A 107 16.04 7.77 6.58
N TYR A 108 15.13 7.35 5.71
CA TYR A 108 15.44 6.99 4.31
C TYR A 108 15.01 8.06 3.28
N SER A 109 14.16 9.02 3.65
CA SER A 109 13.75 10.16 2.80
C SER A 109 14.71 11.35 2.88
N SER A 110 15.69 11.29 3.79
CA SER A 110 16.75 12.29 3.98
C SER A 110 18.05 11.95 3.26
N LEU A 111 18.05 10.92 2.40
CA LEU A 111 19.11 10.56 1.45
C LEU A 111 18.72 11.02 0.04
#